data_AF-A0A521U1I9-F1
#
_entry.id   AF-A0A521U1I9-F1
#
_cell.length_a   1.000
_cell.length_b   1.000
_cell.length_c   1.000
_cell.angle_alpha   90.00
_cell.angle_beta   90.00
_cell.angle_gamma   90.00
#
_symmetry.space_group_name_H-M   'P 1'
#
loop_
_entity.id
_entity.type
_entity.pdbx_description
1 polymer ?
#
loop_
_entity_poly.entity_id
_entity_poly.type
_entity_poly.pdbx_seq_one_letter_code
_entity_poly.pdbx_strand_id
1 'polypeptide(L)'
;MALDAQSWTFLDAFRWSPPRALLPSWAPAQALAQLARRALDGRCRGVEARLIEWDVCLHDLGGDPSRRDWRRFRPLRLSREEDWSDWLAHLLESSSSGILGSALFEGDVEAYRAPAEVRREWTLPGGFRADLAMRLRDGAWVHLEVKVGDQTFLKTFDEARAIREALGPVPEIRTFILLPGDSMDAWVEARTTAEALPGTTAQVRDITWACVAVGLRRSLRSRSENASWSAWAYAYVGAVEQRLLGTPHLPRNFRTQDLSYADLVRVGALVDVLERVDHDD
;
A
#
# COMPACT_ATOMS: atom_id res chain seq x y z
N MET A 1 -2.38 -27.88 39.36
CA MET A 1 -3.26 -26.97 38.61
C MET A 1 -3.72 -27.70 37.36
N ALA A 2 -4.92 -28.27 37.42
CA ALA A 2 -5.53 -28.95 36.28
C ALA A 2 -6.21 -27.90 35.40
N LEU A 3 -5.97 -27.99 34.09
CA LEU A 3 -6.61 -27.18 33.07
C LEU A 3 -8.11 -27.49 33.06
N ASP A 4 -8.94 -26.46 33.27
CA ASP A 4 -10.38 -26.53 33.03
C ASP A 4 -10.61 -26.86 31.56
N ALA A 5 -11.05 -28.08 31.30
CA ALA A 5 -11.48 -28.49 29.98
C ALA A 5 -12.80 -27.78 29.70
N GLN A 6 -12.77 -26.74 28.87
CA GLN A 6 -13.99 -26.11 28.36
C GLN A 6 -14.78 -27.16 27.58
N SER A 7 -15.80 -27.71 28.22
CA SER A 7 -16.70 -28.69 27.61
C SER A 7 -17.82 -27.96 26.88
N TRP A 8 -18.14 -28.41 25.67
CA TRP A 8 -19.24 -27.91 24.83
C TRP A 8 -20.64 -28.30 25.35
N THR A 9 -20.81 -28.47 26.65
CA THR A 9 -22.04 -28.97 27.29
C THR A 9 -23.26 -28.06 27.08
N PHE A 10 -23.06 -26.80 26.70
CA PHE A 10 -24.17 -25.94 26.27
C PHE A 10 -24.88 -26.46 25.00
N LEU A 11 -24.19 -27.25 24.18
CA LEU A 11 -24.77 -27.91 23.01
C LEU A 11 -25.64 -29.13 23.38
N ASP A 12 -25.48 -29.69 24.58
CA ASP A 12 -26.30 -30.83 25.05
C ASP A 12 -27.76 -30.41 25.29
N ALA A 13 -28.00 -29.12 25.59
CA ALA A 13 -29.34 -28.54 25.65
C ALA A 13 -29.94 -28.27 24.27
N PHE A 14 -29.11 -28.25 23.21
CA PHE A 14 -29.53 -27.99 21.85
C PHE A 14 -30.08 -29.29 21.22
N ARG A 15 -31.31 -29.64 21.57
CA ARG A 15 -32.06 -30.74 20.92
C ARG A 15 -32.49 -30.34 19.50
N TRP A 16 -31.53 -30.16 18.62
CA TRP A 16 -31.80 -29.99 17.19
C TRP A 16 -32.00 -31.37 16.56
N SER A 17 -33.24 -31.69 16.24
CA SER A 17 -33.55 -32.75 15.29
C SER A 17 -33.62 -32.10 13.91
N PRO A 18 -32.64 -32.31 13.01
CA PRO A 18 -32.73 -31.78 11.66
C PRO A 18 -34.05 -32.28 11.03
N PRO A 19 -34.82 -31.40 10.37
CA PRO A 19 -35.97 -31.85 9.60
C PRO A 19 -35.52 -32.98 8.66
N ARG A 20 -36.22 -34.13 8.67
CA ARG A 20 -35.91 -35.34 7.88
C ARG A 20 -35.72 -35.11 6.37
N ALA A 21 -35.95 -33.90 5.86
CA ALA A 21 -35.92 -33.53 4.45
C ALA A 21 -34.80 -32.55 4.05
N LEU A 22 -34.00 -32.03 4.98
CA LEU A 22 -32.85 -31.19 4.62
C LEU A 22 -31.58 -32.03 4.65
N LEU A 23 -31.34 -32.74 3.55
CA LEU A 23 -30.01 -33.25 3.26
C LEU A 23 -29.05 -32.04 3.25
N PRO A 24 -27.95 -32.07 4.02
CA PRO A 24 -26.95 -31.02 3.94
C PRO A 24 -26.47 -30.92 2.49
N SER A 25 -26.74 -29.77 1.87
CA SER A 25 -26.42 -29.52 0.47
C SER A 25 -25.52 -28.29 0.37
N TRP A 26 -24.48 -28.40 -0.44
CA TRP A 26 -23.60 -27.28 -0.77
C TRP A 26 -24.19 -26.34 -1.83
N ALA A 27 -25.40 -26.61 -2.35
CA ALA A 27 -26.00 -25.82 -3.41
C ALA A 27 -26.16 -24.33 -3.07
N PRO A 28 -26.60 -23.91 -1.86
CA PRO A 28 -26.66 -22.49 -1.51
C PRO A 28 -25.27 -21.83 -1.49
N ALA A 29 -24.25 -22.52 -0.97
CA ALA A 29 -22.88 -22.02 -0.96
C ALA A 29 -22.30 -21.90 -2.38
N GLN A 30 -22.58 -22.87 -3.26
CA GLN A 30 -22.21 -22.81 -4.68
C GLN A 30 -22.90 -21.65 -5.40
N ALA A 31 -24.18 -21.41 -5.15
CA ALA A 31 -24.92 -20.29 -5.73
C ALA A 31 -24.33 -18.94 -5.28
N LEU A 32 -23.99 -18.80 -3.99
CA LEU A 32 -23.33 -17.61 -3.46
C LEU A 32 -21.95 -17.41 -4.09
N ALA A 33 -21.14 -18.48 -4.20
CA ALA A 33 -19.82 -18.42 -4.83
C ALA A 33 -19.90 -18.01 -6.31
N GLN A 34 -20.89 -18.52 -7.05
CA GLN A 34 -21.12 -18.12 -8.45
C GLN A 34 -21.59 -16.66 -8.58
N LEU A 35 -22.41 -16.17 -7.65
CA LEU A 35 -22.83 -14.77 -7.63
C LEU A 35 -21.64 -13.85 -7.35
N ALA A 36 -20.85 -14.18 -6.33
CA ALA A 36 -19.65 -13.44 -5.97
C ALA A 36 -18.63 -13.42 -7.11
N ARG A 37 -18.43 -14.57 -7.78
CA ARG A 37 -17.56 -14.65 -8.96
C ARG A 37 -18.05 -13.73 -10.09
N ARG A 38 -19.35 -13.74 -10.41
CA ARG A 38 -19.91 -12.86 -11.45
C ARG A 38 -19.73 -11.38 -11.13
N ALA A 39 -19.87 -10.99 -9.86
CA ALA A 39 -19.60 -9.62 -9.43
C ALA A 39 -18.12 -9.24 -9.61
N LEU A 40 -17.20 -10.15 -9.23
CA LEU A 40 -15.76 -9.94 -9.42
C LEU A 40 -15.33 -9.94 -10.88
N ASP A 41 -15.87 -10.84 -11.71
CA ASP A 41 -15.66 -10.84 -13.15
C ASP A 41 -16.10 -9.49 -13.72
N GLY A 42 -17.23 -8.96 -13.25
CA GLY A 42 -17.73 -7.64 -13.58
C GLY A 42 -16.76 -6.51 -13.27
N ARG A 43 -16.05 -6.59 -12.14
CA ARG A 43 -15.00 -5.66 -11.69
C ARG A 43 -13.68 -5.84 -12.44
N CYS A 44 -13.32 -7.09 -12.78
CA CYS A 44 -12.10 -7.40 -13.53
C CYS A 44 -12.28 -7.23 -15.05
N ARG A 45 -13.46 -6.79 -15.51
CA ARG A 45 -13.69 -6.52 -16.93
C ARG A 45 -12.68 -5.51 -17.45
N GLY A 46 -12.03 -5.86 -18.55
CA GLY A 46 -11.04 -4.99 -19.19
C GLY A 46 -9.66 -5.01 -18.54
N VAL A 47 -9.44 -5.69 -17.41
CA VAL A 47 -8.09 -5.78 -16.81
C VAL A 47 -7.07 -6.37 -17.78
N GLU A 48 -7.46 -7.37 -18.56
CA GLU A 48 -6.60 -7.98 -19.59
C GLU A 48 -6.19 -6.95 -20.65
N ALA A 49 -7.14 -6.12 -21.10
CA ALA A 49 -6.86 -5.07 -22.08
C ALA A 49 -5.94 -3.98 -21.51
N ARG A 50 -6.18 -3.56 -20.26
CA ARG A 50 -5.29 -2.61 -19.58
C ARG A 50 -3.88 -3.16 -19.39
N LEU A 51 -3.74 -4.43 -19.03
CA LEU A 51 -2.42 -5.05 -18.91
C LEU A 51 -1.72 -5.16 -20.27
N ILE A 52 -2.45 -5.31 -21.37
CA ILE A 52 -1.88 -5.22 -22.73
C ILE A 52 -1.39 -3.79 -23.02
N GLU A 53 -2.16 -2.76 -22.65
CA GLU A 53 -1.72 -1.36 -22.77
C GLU A 53 -0.43 -1.10 -21.98
N TRP A 54 -0.35 -1.61 -20.75
CA TRP A 54 0.85 -1.52 -19.92
C TRP A 54 2.01 -2.35 -20.46
N ASP A 55 1.74 -3.53 -21.04
CA ASP A 55 2.76 -4.34 -21.72
C ASP A 55 3.41 -3.57 -22.88
N VAL A 56 2.62 -2.78 -23.62
CA VAL A 56 3.11 -1.88 -24.68
C VAL A 56 3.84 -0.67 -24.08
N CYS A 57 3.25 -0.02 -23.07
CA CYS A 57 3.80 1.16 -22.42
C CYS A 57 5.17 0.89 -21.79
N LEU A 58 5.36 -0.27 -21.18
CA LEU A 58 6.58 -0.67 -20.48
C LEU A 58 7.34 -1.78 -21.20
N HIS A 59 7.18 -1.89 -22.52
CA HIS A 59 7.85 -2.90 -23.34
C HIS A 59 9.35 -3.02 -23.04
N ASP A 60 10.05 -1.88 -22.96
CA ASP A 60 11.50 -1.81 -22.76
C ASP A 60 11.95 -2.29 -21.38
N LEU A 61 11.02 -2.36 -20.41
CA LEU A 61 11.24 -2.88 -19.06
C LEU A 61 10.75 -4.33 -18.88
N GLY A 62 10.15 -4.92 -19.92
CA GLY A 62 9.64 -6.30 -19.93
C GLY A 62 8.12 -6.43 -19.92
N GLY A 63 7.37 -5.33 -20.04
CA GLY A 63 5.91 -5.27 -20.00
C GLY A 63 5.36 -4.90 -18.62
N ASP A 64 4.10 -5.19 -18.32
CA ASP A 64 3.49 -4.82 -17.03
C ASP A 64 4.23 -5.45 -15.83
N PRO A 65 4.42 -4.75 -14.68
CA PRO A 65 5.10 -5.29 -13.51
C PRO A 65 4.51 -6.61 -12.99
N SER A 66 3.20 -6.83 -13.12
CA SER A 66 2.53 -8.06 -12.68
C SER A 66 2.94 -9.30 -13.51
N ARG A 67 3.58 -9.12 -14.68
CA ARG A 67 4.06 -10.21 -15.55
C ARG A 67 5.24 -10.98 -15.00
N ARG A 68 5.95 -10.41 -14.02
CA ARG A 68 7.14 -11.02 -13.41
C ARG A 68 6.84 -11.43 -11.98
N ASP A 69 7.37 -12.56 -11.54
CA ASP A 69 7.19 -13.00 -10.15
C ASP A 69 8.16 -12.25 -9.23
N TRP A 70 7.63 -11.25 -8.50
CA TRP A 70 8.38 -10.43 -7.54
C TRP A 70 8.33 -10.96 -6.11
N ARG A 71 7.59 -12.06 -5.85
CA ARG A 71 7.46 -12.64 -4.50
C ARG A 71 8.81 -13.12 -3.95
N ARG A 72 9.76 -13.41 -4.83
CA ARG A 72 11.14 -13.80 -4.50
C ARG A 72 12.15 -12.68 -4.64
N PHE A 73 11.72 -11.43 -4.81
CA PHE A 73 12.60 -10.28 -4.91
C PHE A 73 13.29 -10.01 -3.57
N ARG A 74 14.48 -10.61 -3.41
CA ARG A 74 15.25 -10.63 -2.15
C ARG A 74 15.67 -9.27 -1.60
N PRO A 75 15.88 -8.20 -2.39
CA PRO A 75 16.23 -6.90 -1.84
C PRO A 75 15.19 -6.30 -0.89
N LEU A 76 13.95 -6.81 -0.88
CA LEU A 76 12.89 -6.37 0.04
C LEU A 76 12.52 -7.53 0.95
N ARG A 77 12.56 -7.36 2.27
CA ARG A 77 12.06 -8.36 3.24
C ARG A 77 10.83 -7.78 3.92
N LEU A 78 9.75 -8.56 4.00
CA LEU A 78 8.54 -8.13 4.71
C LEU A 78 8.80 -7.96 6.21
N SER A 79 9.76 -8.69 6.76
CA SER A 79 10.16 -8.59 8.16
C SER A 79 10.99 -7.34 8.50
N ARG A 80 11.31 -6.48 7.53
CA ARG A 80 12.10 -5.26 7.75
C ARG A 80 11.44 -4.09 7.03
N GLU A 81 10.69 -3.29 7.78
CA GLU A 81 10.06 -2.06 7.28
C GLU A 81 11.10 -1.11 6.67
N GLU A 82 12.30 -1.05 7.27
CA GLU A 82 13.48 -0.30 6.83
C GLU A 82 13.88 -0.59 5.37
N ASP A 83 13.78 -1.86 4.91
CA ASP A 83 14.11 -2.19 3.52
C ASP A 83 13.14 -1.46 2.55
N TRP A 84 11.87 -1.28 2.93
CA TRP A 84 10.86 -0.62 2.09
C TRP A 84 10.98 0.90 2.14
N SER A 85 11.19 1.48 3.32
CA SER A 85 11.40 2.92 3.46
C SER A 85 12.66 3.37 2.71
N ASP A 86 13.76 2.60 2.77
CA ASP A 86 15.02 2.91 2.09
C ASP A 86 14.88 2.97 0.56
N TRP A 87 14.17 2.00 -0.03
CA TRP A 87 13.91 1.97 -1.47
C TRP A 87 12.99 3.10 -1.91
N LEU A 88 11.94 3.39 -1.14
CA LEU A 88 11.06 4.53 -1.42
C LEU A 88 11.84 5.86 -1.33
N ALA A 89 12.66 6.02 -0.30
CA ALA A 89 13.55 7.17 -0.14
C ALA A 89 14.51 7.31 -1.31
N HIS A 90 15.11 6.20 -1.78
CA HIS A 90 15.97 6.22 -2.96
C HIS A 90 15.24 6.69 -4.22
N LEU A 91 14.03 6.20 -4.46
CA LEU A 91 13.24 6.61 -5.62
C LEU A 91 12.81 8.07 -5.54
N LEU A 92 12.47 8.58 -4.35
CA LEU A 92 12.15 10.00 -4.14
C LEU A 92 13.39 10.90 -4.32
N GLU A 93 14.53 10.51 -3.75
CA GLU A 93 15.79 11.25 -3.84
C GLU A 93 16.33 11.33 -5.26
N SER A 94 16.26 10.21 -6.00
CA SER A 94 16.80 10.11 -7.35
C SER A 94 15.80 10.48 -8.45
N SER A 95 14.55 10.82 -8.08
CA SER A 95 13.53 11.29 -9.03
C SER A 95 13.90 12.67 -9.58
N SER A 96 13.86 12.78 -10.90
CA SER A 96 14.11 14.01 -11.64
C SER A 96 12.84 14.68 -12.16
N SER A 97 11.68 14.00 -12.06
CA SER A 97 10.40 14.53 -12.52
C SER A 97 9.56 15.17 -11.42
N GLY A 98 9.64 14.68 -10.17
CA GLY A 98 8.77 15.09 -9.07
C GLY A 98 7.37 14.45 -9.07
N ILE A 99 7.04 13.64 -10.09
CA ILE A 99 5.72 13.02 -10.25
C ILE A 99 5.40 12.07 -9.09
N LEU A 100 6.37 11.25 -8.68
CA LEU A 100 6.19 10.34 -7.54
C LEU A 100 5.89 11.11 -6.26
N GLY A 101 6.65 12.16 -5.96
CA GLY A 101 6.47 12.97 -4.75
C GLY A 101 5.12 13.68 -4.73
N SER A 102 4.73 14.31 -5.86
CA SER A 102 3.42 14.97 -5.99
C SER A 102 2.26 13.99 -5.82
N ALA A 103 2.35 12.82 -6.44
CA ALA A 103 1.32 11.78 -6.32
C ALA A 103 1.15 11.21 -4.91
N LEU A 104 2.21 11.25 -4.08
CA LEU A 104 2.18 10.73 -2.71
C LEU A 104 1.79 11.78 -1.68
N PHE A 105 2.35 12.97 -1.77
CA PHE A 105 2.33 13.93 -0.68
C PHE A 105 1.47 15.16 -0.97
N GLU A 106 0.77 15.15 -2.12
CA GLU A 106 -0.04 16.25 -2.62
C GLU A 106 0.78 17.53 -2.88
N GLY A 107 0.41 18.28 -3.92
CA GLY A 107 1.07 19.54 -4.30
C GLY A 107 1.80 19.47 -5.63
N ASP A 108 2.44 20.58 -5.97
CA ASP A 108 3.05 20.78 -7.29
C ASP A 108 4.20 19.81 -7.56
N VAL A 109 4.19 19.20 -8.74
CA VAL A 109 5.26 18.34 -9.28
C VAL A 109 6.62 19.02 -9.16
N GLU A 110 6.71 20.31 -9.44
CA GLU A 110 7.99 21.04 -9.38
C GLU A 110 8.55 21.15 -7.96
N ALA A 111 7.71 21.19 -6.93
CA ALA A 111 8.18 21.25 -5.53
C ALA A 111 8.93 19.98 -5.13
N TYR A 112 8.57 18.84 -5.71
CA TYR A 112 9.16 17.52 -5.45
C TYR A 112 10.28 17.14 -6.41
N ARG A 113 10.56 17.97 -7.43
CA ARG A 113 11.61 17.70 -8.40
C ARG A 113 12.98 17.79 -7.72
N ALA A 114 13.70 16.68 -7.63
CA ALA A 114 15.06 16.61 -7.09
C ALA A 114 15.18 17.38 -5.75
N PRO A 115 14.61 16.81 -4.66
CA PRO A 115 14.57 17.43 -3.34
C PRO A 115 15.98 17.84 -2.89
N ALA A 116 16.05 18.88 -2.05
CA ALA A 116 17.32 19.40 -1.55
C ALA A 116 18.04 18.38 -0.65
N GLU A 117 17.28 17.54 0.05
CA GLU A 117 17.81 16.55 0.98
C GLU A 117 16.80 15.44 1.23
N VAL A 118 17.27 14.19 1.31
CA VAL A 118 16.48 13.06 1.78
C VAL A 118 17.27 12.35 2.89
N ARG A 119 16.66 12.24 4.07
CA ARG A 119 17.19 11.55 5.24
C ARG A 119 16.39 10.27 5.46
N ARG A 120 17.10 9.19 5.75
CA ARG A 120 16.57 7.87 6.11
C ARG A 120 16.96 7.59 7.55
N GLU A 121 16.11 6.89 8.30
CA GLU A 121 16.42 6.45 9.66
C GLU A 121 16.93 7.61 10.53
N TRP A 122 16.33 8.80 10.36
CA TRP A 122 16.87 10.03 10.89
C TRP A 122 16.66 10.09 12.39
N THR A 123 17.75 9.88 13.13
CA THR A 123 17.73 9.94 14.59
C THR A 123 17.76 11.39 15.07
N LEU A 124 16.80 11.71 15.94
CA LEU A 124 16.57 13.04 16.48
C LEU A 124 17.02 13.11 17.95
N PRO A 125 17.27 14.33 18.48
CA PRO A 125 17.41 14.52 19.92
C PRO A 125 16.21 13.92 20.67
N GLY A 126 16.47 13.21 21.77
CA GLY A 126 15.43 12.51 22.54
C GLY A 126 15.20 11.05 22.12
N GLY A 127 15.93 10.54 21.12
CA GLY A 127 15.91 9.11 20.75
C GLY A 127 14.81 8.71 19.77
N PHE A 128 14.02 9.67 19.28
CA PHE A 128 13.08 9.45 18.18
C PHE A 128 13.83 9.21 16.87
N ARG A 129 13.23 8.40 16.00
CA ARG A 129 13.78 8.06 14.68
C ARG A 129 12.67 8.19 13.65
N ALA A 130 12.90 9.00 12.63
CA ALA A 130 12.00 9.10 11.48
C ALA A 130 12.43 8.13 10.39
N ASP A 131 11.51 7.33 9.85
CA ASP A 131 11.83 6.40 8.76
C ASP A 131 12.32 7.17 7.52
N LEU A 132 11.62 8.25 7.13
CA LEU A 132 11.97 9.10 6.01
C LEU A 132 11.64 10.57 6.30
N ALA A 133 12.60 11.47 6.04
CA ALA A 133 12.35 12.91 6.01
C ALA A 133 12.99 13.53 4.77
N MET A 134 12.28 14.43 4.10
CA MET A 134 12.72 15.06 2.85
C MET A 134 12.57 16.57 2.96
N ARG A 135 13.64 17.31 2.64
CA ARG A 135 13.60 18.76 2.52
C ARG A 135 13.45 19.13 1.04
N LEU A 136 12.39 19.88 0.75
CA LEU A 136 12.13 20.44 -0.57
C LEU A 136 12.99 21.68 -0.83
N ARG A 137 13.01 22.13 -2.08
CA ARG A 137 13.87 23.23 -2.52
C ARG A 137 13.47 24.59 -1.94
N ASP A 138 12.19 24.76 -1.64
CA ASP A 138 11.64 25.94 -0.96
C ASP A 138 11.90 25.92 0.57
N GLY A 139 12.52 24.85 1.08
CA GLY A 139 12.81 24.66 2.50
C GLY A 139 11.68 23.99 3.29
N ALA A 140 10.53 23.69 2.67
CA ALA A 140 9.50 22.87 3.30
C ALA A 140 10.01 21.45 3.56
N TRP A 141 9.44 20.79 4.57
CA TRP A 141 9.76 19.41 4.92
C TRP A 141 8.57 18.49 4.73
N VAL A 142 8.86 17.27 4.28
CA VAL A 142 7.96 16.13 4.31
C VAL A 142 8.55 15.09 5.25
N HIS A 143 7.77 14.67 6.23
CA HIS A 143 8.06 13.52 7.07
C HIS A 143 7.13 12.37 6.70
N LEU A 144 7.67 11.17 6.57
CA LEU A 144 6.93 9.95 6.31
C LEU A 144 7.33 8.85 7.30
N GLU A 145 6.37 8.39 8.09
CA GLU A 145 6.44 7.17 8.88
C GLU A 145 5.93 5.99 8.03
N VAL A 146 6.65 4.87 8.00
CA VAL A 146 6.33 3.72 7.15
C VAL A 146 5.88 2.53 8.00
N LYS A 147 4.80 1.88 7.58
CA LYS A 147 4.28 0.65 8.19
C LYS A 147 4.01 -0.39 7.11
N VAL A 148 4.37 -1.63 7.41
CA VAL A 148 4.16 -2.79 6.52
C VAL A 148 3.24 -3.83 7.16
N GLY A 149 3.16 -3.89 8.50
CA GLY A 149 2.27 -4.82 9.19
C GLY A 149 1.99 -4.55 10.67
N ASP A 150 2.47 -3.44 11.23
CA ASP A 150 2.12 -3.00 12.59
C ASP A 150 0.72 -2.33 12.59
N GLN A 151 -0.01 -2.50 13.69
CA GLN A 151 -1.34 -1.90 13.92
C GLN A 151 -1.35 -0.89 15.08
N THR A 152 -0.20 -0.59 15.67
CA THR A 152 -0.06 0.35 16.78
C THR A 152 0.46 1.71 16.30
N PHE A 153 -0.43 2.71 16.22
CA PHE A 153 -0.12 3.98 15.54
C PHE A 153 -0.06 5.22 16.44
N LEU A 154 -0.42 5.11 17.72
CA LEU A 154 -0.44 6.28 18.62
C LEU A 154 0.94 6.95 18.75
N LYS A 155 2.02 6.17 18.72
CA LYS A 155 3.40 6.69 18.79
C LYS A 155 3.75 7.63 17.64
N THR A 156 3.09 7.49 16.48
CA THR A 156 3.39 8.29 15.29
C THR A 156 3.07 9.77 15.50
N PHE A 157 2.10 10.10 16.35
CA PHE A 157 1.79 11.49 16.71
C PHE A 157 2.89 12.11 17.57
N ASP A 158 3.47 11.34 18.50
CA ASP A 158 4.60 11.78 19.32
C ASP A 158 5.87 11.97 18.48
N GLU A 159 6.15 11.03 17.57
CA GLU A 159 7.25 11.12 16.60
C GLU A 159 7.11 12.37 15.71
N ALA A 160 5.92 12.60 15.16
CA ALA A 160 5.63 13.78 14.34
C ALA A 160 5.87 15.11 15.09
N ARG A 161 5.49 15.16 16.37
CA ARG A 161 5.74 16.31 17.24
C ARG A 161 7.24 16.49 17.49
N ALA A 162 7.96 15.43 17.86
CA ALA A 162 9.39 15.48 18.11
C ALA A 162 10.18 15.96 16.89
N ILE A 163 9.79 15.52 15.68
CA ILE A 163 10.40 15.98 14.42
C ILE A 163 10.18 17.48 14.21
N ARG A 164 8.95 17.96 14.43
CA ARG A 164 8.62 19.38 14.31
C ARG A 164 9.41 20.24 15.29
N GLU A 165 9.54 19.79 16.53
CA GLU A 165 10.34 20.48 17.55
C GLU A 165 11.83 20.50 17.19
N ALA A 166 12.38 19.37 16.73
CA ALA A 166 13.79 19.24 16.37
C ALA A 166 14.19 20.04 15.11
N LEU A 167 13.29 20.17 14.13
CA LEU A 167 13.52 20.99 12.94
C LEU A 167 13.48 22.48 13.23
N GLY A 168 12.80 22.90 14.31
CA GLY A 168 12.62 24.30 14.66
C GLY A 168 11.77 25.07 13.63
N PRO A 169 11.98 26.39 13.48
CA PRO A 169 11.19 27.19 12.55
C PRO A 169 11.57 26.88 11.11
N VAL A 170 10.68 26.19 10.39
CA VAL A 170 10.77 25.93 8.95
C VAL A 170 9.50 26.44 8.26
N PRO A 171 9.52 26.70 6.93
CA PRO A 171 8.36 27.24 6.22
C PRO A 171 7.10 26.38 6.38
N GLU A 172 7.25 25.06 6.26
CA GLU A 172 6.17 24.09 6.40
C GLU A 172 6.74 22.72 6.77
N ILE A 173 5.99 21.93 7.53
CA ILE A 173 6.22 20.49 7.72
C ILE A 173 4.91 19.76 7.47
N ARG A 174 4.93 18.88 6.45
CA ARG A 174 3.84 17.94 6.16
C ARG A 174 4.23 16.57 6.67
N THR A 175 3.38 15.97 7.48
CA THR A 175 3.63 14.67 8.09
C THR A 175 2.66 13.64 7.56
N PHE A 176 3.19 12.49 7.15
CA PHE A 176 2.45 11.39 6.59
C PHE A 176 2.75 10.08 7.33
N ILE A 177 1.78 9.18 7.31
CA ILE A 177 1.96 7.77 7.64
C ILE A 177 1.58 6.92 6.43
N LEU A 178 2.48 6.02 6.03
CA LEU A 178 2.25 5.05 4.96
C LEU A 178 1.85 3.71 5.56
N LEU A 179 0.64 3.26 5.24
CA LEU A 179 0.01 2.10 5.86
C LEU A 179 -0.40 1.02 4.83
N PRO A 180 -0.50 -0.24 5.26
CA PRO A 180 -1.32 -1.24 4.58
C PRO A 180 -2.80 -0.81 4.58
N GLY A 181 -3.53 -1.12 3.51
CA GLY A 181 -4.94 -0.72 3.38
C GLY A 181 -5.86 -1.36 4.43
N ASP A 182 -5.54 -2.57 4.88
CA ASP A 182 -6.25 -3.29 5.94
C ASP A 182 -5.99 -2.74 7.35
N SER A 183 -5.05 -1.80 7.48
CA SER A 183 -4.71 -1.13 8.73
C SER A 183 -5.41 0.22 8.91
N MET A 184 -6.23 0.64 7.92
CA MET A 184 -6.87 1.95 7.91
C MET A 184 -7.86 2.13 9.07
N ASP A 185 -8.62 1.11 9.43
CA ASP A 185 -9.59 1.20 10.54
C ASP A 185 -8.88 1.44 11.89
N ALA A 186 -7.79 0.72 12.15
CA ALA A 186 -6.96 0.91 13.33
C ALA A 186 -6.27 2.29 13.34
N TRP A 187 -5.89 2.82 12.16
CA TRP A 187 -5.39 4.18 12.05
C TRP A 187 -6.45 5.24 12.37
N VAL A 188 -7.68 5.07 11.86
CA VAL A 188 -8.79 5.98 12.15
C VAL A 188 -9.06 6.02 13.66
N GLU A 189 -9.08 4.85 14.33
CA GLU A 189 -9.24 4.78 15.78
C GLU A 189 -8.10 5.49 16.54
N ALA A 190 -6.85 5.25 16.13
CA ALA A 190 -5.69 5.88 16.74
C ALA A 190 -5.71 7.41 16.56
N ARG A 191 -6.06 7.89 15.35
CA ARG A 191 -6.20 9.32 15.05
C ARG A 191 -7.30 9.97 15.88
N THR A 192 -8.49 9.38 15.95
CA THR A 192 -9.59 9.89 16.78
C THR A 192 -9.19 9.95 18.25
N THR A 193 -8.47 8.94 18.75
CA THR A 193 -7.94 8.93 20.12
C THR A 193 -6.94 10.07 20.34
N ALA A 194 -6.00 10.25 19.41
CA ALA A 194 -4.99 11.30 19.50
C ALA A 194 -5.61 12.71 19.46
N GLU A 195 -6.59 12.95 18.58
CA GLU A 195 -7.32 14.22 18.47
C GLU A 195 -8.13 14.57 19.72
N ALA A 196 -8.58 13.57 20.48
CA ALA A 196 -9.27 13.78 21.75
C ALA A 196 -8.32 14.18 22.91
N LEU A 197 -7.01 13.97 22.77
CA LEU A 197 -6.04 14.30 23.80
C LEU A 197 -5.66 15.80 23.75
N PRO A 198 -5.67 16.50 24.90
CA PRO A 198 -5.22 17.89 24.97
C PRO A 198 -3.75 18.03 24.54
N GLY A 199 -3.48 18.91 23.57
CA GLY A 199 -2.11 19.21 23.12
C GLY A 199 -1.63 18.45 21.89
N THR A 200 -2.44 17.53 21.33
CA THR A 200 -2.13 16.90 20.04
C THR A 200 -2.39 17.89 18.91
N THR A 201 -1.32 18.49 18.38
CA THR A 201 -1.41 19.48 17.28
C THR A 201 -0.81 18.96 15.96
N ALA A 202 -0.16 17.81 15.97
CA ALA A 202 0.45 17.24 14.79
C ALA A 202 -0.62 16.62 13.87
N GLN A 203 -0.92 17.31 12.76
CA GLN A 203 -1.71 16.73 11.68
C GLN A 203 -0.86 15.70 10.92
N VAL A 204 -1.20 14.43 11.08
CA VAL A 204 -0.60 13.31 10.33
C VAL A 204 -1.61 12.85 9.28
N ARG A 205 -1.23 12.93 8.00
CA ARG A 205 -2.06 12.48 6.88
C ARG A 205 -1.75 11.02 6.55
N ASP A 206 -2.76 10.23 6.22
CA ASP A 206 -2.55 8.86 5.78
C ASP A 206 -2.35 8.75 4.27
N ILE A 207 -1.44 7.86 3.89
CA ILE A 207 -1.31 7.32 2.53
C ILE A 207 -1.21 5.80 2.62
N THR A 208 -1.49 5.12 1.50
CA THR A 208 -1.43 3.66 1.45
C THR A 208 -0.39 3.17 0.47
N TRP A 209 0.00 1.90 0.59
CA TRP A 209 0.84 1.25 -0.41
C TRP A 209 0.21 1.23 -1.82
N ALA A 210 -1.12 1.34 -1.92
CA ALA A 210 -1.79 1.54 -3.20
C ALA A 210 -1.48 2.93 -3.79
N CYS A 211 -1.38 3.98 -2.98
CA CYS A 211 -0.92 5.30 -3.43
C CYS A 211 0.53 5.24 -3.95
N VAL A 212 1.40 4.47 -3.29
CA VAL A 212 2.77 4.18 -3.77
C VAL A 212 2.75 3.50 -5.15
N ALA A 213 1.94 2.47 -5.32
CA ALA A 213 1.83 1.78 -6.61
C ALA A 213 1.32 2.72 -7.72
N VAL A 214 0.30 3.55 -7.43
CA VAL A 214 -0.24 4.56 -8.37
C VAL A 214 0.84 5.58 -8.75
N GLY A 215 1.53 6.16 -7.77
CA GLY A 215 2.57 7.17 -8.01
C GLY A 215 3.74 6.64 -8.85
N LEU A 216 4.17 5.40 -8.59
CA LEU A 216 5.20 4.73 -9.38
C LEU A 216 4.72 4.45 -10.81
N ARG A 217 3.50 3.93 -10.98
CA ARG A 217 2.93 3.70 -12.31
C ARG A 217 2.79 5.00 -13.11
N ARG A 218 2.31 6.09 -12.50
CA ARG A 218 2.26 7.42 -13.15
C ARG A 218 3.64 7.88 -13.62
N SER A 219 4.64 7.75 -12.76
CA SER A 219 6.03 8.13 -13.08
C SER A 219 6.61 7.29 -14.22
N LEU A 220 6.34 5.98 -14.24
CA LEU A 220 6.76 5.08 -15.31
C LEU A 220 6.06 5.39 -16.64
N ARG A 221 4.75 5.70 -16.59
CA ARG A 221 3.96 6.02 -17.79
C ARG A 221 4.37 7.33 -18.44
N SER A 222 4.72 8.34 -17.64
CA SER A 222 5.14 9.65 -18.16
C SER A 222 6.47 9.60 -18.89
N ARG A 223 7.28 8.54 -18.68
CA ARG A 223 8.63 8.36 -19.24
C ARG A 223 9.55 9.57 -19.03
N SER A 224 9.28 10.34 -17.99
CA SER A 224 10.03 11.57 -17.66
C SER A 224 11.28 11.29 -16.81
N GLU A 225 11.41 10.07 -16.30
CA GLU A 225 12.55 9.61 -15.50
C GLU A 225 13.60 8.90 -16.35
N ASN A 226 14.85 8.86 -15.86
CA ASN A 226 15.92 8.16 -16.55
C ASN A 226 15.76 6.62 -16.50
N ALA A 227 16.51 5.91 -17.35
CA ALA A 227 16.40 4.45 -17.46
C ALA A 227 16.76 3.70 -16.17
N SER A 228 17.75 4.18 -15.41
CA SER A 228 18.15 3.54 -14.15
C SER A 228 17.05 3.66 -13.10
N TRP A 229 16.48 4.86 -12.94
CA TRP A 229 15.34 5.09 -12.06
C TRP A 229 14.16 4.22 -12.47
N SER A 230 13.83 4.19 -13.75
CA SER A 230 12.71 3.42 -14.29
C SER A 230 12.85 1.92 -14.03
N ALA A 231 14.05 1.35 -14.16
CA ALA A 231 14.30 -0.05 -13.86
C ALA A 231 14.06 -0.40 -12.38
N TRP A 232 14.51 0.47 -11.47
CA TRP A 232 14.29 0.28 -10.04
C TRP A 232 12.84 0.51 -9.63
N ALA A 233 12.20 1.55 -10.14
CA ALA A 233 10.78 1.82 -9.92
C ALA A 233 9.91 0.67 -10.43
N TYR A 234 10.24 0.09 -11.59
CA TYR A 234 9.57 -1.08 -12.15
C TYR A 234 9.66 -2.31 -11.25
N ALA A 235 10.86 -2.62 -10.74
CA ALA A 235 11.04 -3.72 -9.80
C ALA A 235 10.32 -3.45 -8.46
N TYR A 236 10.40 -2.22 -7.98
CA TYR A 236 9.81 -1.82 -6.70
C TYR A 236 8.28 -1.86 -6.74
N VAL A 237 7.64 -1.30 -7.79
CA VAL A 237 6.18 -1.33 -7.93
C VAL A 237 5.66 -2.75 -8.07
N GLY A 238 6.34 -3.61 -8.84
CA GLY A 238 5.98 -5.01 -8.95
C GLY A 238 6.07 -5.75 -7.62
N ALA A 239 7.07 -5.43 -6.80
CA ALA A 239 7.19 -5.99 -5.46
C ALA A 239 6.13 -5.45 -4.49
N VAL A 240 5.82 -4.15 -4.51
CA VAL A 240 4.74 -3.53 -3.71
C VAL A 240 3.40 -4.21 -4.07
N GLU A 241 3.07 -4.29 -5.35
CA GLU A 241 1.82 -4.89 -5.82
C GLU A 241 1.69 -6.35 -5.38
N GLN A 242 2.72 -7.17 -5.60
CA GLN A 242 2.59 -8.61 -5.33
C GLN A 242 2.75 -9.00 -3.86
N ARG A 243 3.50 -8.21 -3.08
CA ARG A 243 3.86 -8.59 -1.70
C ARG A 243 3.12 -7.80 -0.64
N LEU A 244 2.75 -6.56 -0.93
CA LEU A 244 2.01 -5.70 0.00
C LEU A 244 0.53 -5.61 -0.37
N LEU A 245 0.21 -5.50 -1.66
CA LEU A 245 -1.18 -5.44 -2.12
C LEU A 245 -1.75 -6.82 -2.47
N GLY A 246 -0.90 -7.85 -2.53
CA GLY A 246 -1.30 -9.23 -2.76
C GLY A 246 -1.69 -9.55 -4.21
N THR A 247 -1.39 -8.68 -5.17
CA THR A 247 -1.60 -8.93 -6.60
C THR A 247 -0.93 -10.24 -7.01
N PRO A 248 -1.63 -11.16 -7.69
CA PRO A 248 -0.99 -12.39 -8.14
C PRO A 248 0.00 -12.10 -9.28
N HIS A 249 0.93 -13.01 -9.50
CA HIS A 249 1.71 -13.02 -10.74
C HIS A 249 0.79 -13.41 -11.91
N LEU A 250 0.70 -12.53 -12.92
CA LEU A 250 -0.22 -12.66 -14.05
C LEU A 250 0.56 -12.90 -15.35
N PRO A 251 0.76 -14.16 -15.78
CA PRO A 251 1.49 -14.45 -17.02
C PRO A 251 0.81 -13.78 -18.23
N ARG A 252 1.57 -13.49 -19.29
CA ARG A 252 1.07 -12.72 -20.46
C ARG A 252 -0.22 -13.25 -21.08
N ASN A 253 -0.42 -14.56 -21.05
CA ASN A 253 -1.58 -15.25 -21.62
C ASN A 253 -2.65 -15.62 -20.56
N PHE A 254 -2.58 -15.07 -19.34
CA PHE A 254 -3.60 -15.33 -18.34
C PHE A 254 -4.98 -14.87 -18.84
N ARG A 255 -6.02 -15.55 -18.39
CA ARG A 255 -7.39 -15.09 -18.53
C ARG A 255 -8.03 -15.02 -17.16
N THR A 256 -8.81 -13.98 -16.92
CA THR A 256 -9.59 -13.78 -15.68
C THR A 256 -10.45 -15.00 -15.34
N GLN A 257 -11.04 -15.64 -16.36
CA GLN A 257 -11.83 -16.87 -16.22
C GLN A 257 -11.04 -18.09 -15.71
N ASP A 258 -9.71 -18.08 -15.78
CA ASP A 258 -8.84 -19.17 -15.32
C ASP A 258 -8.36 -18.95 -13.87
N LEU A 259 -8.64 -17.76 -13.29
CA LEU A 259 -8.23 -17.42 -11.94
C LEU A 259 -9.13 -18.06 -10.88
N SER A 260 -8.52 -18.40 -9.74
CA SER A 260 -9.26 -18.77 -8.54
C SER A 260 -10.06 -17.58 -8.01
N TYR A 261 -11.08 -17.84 -7.19
CA TYR A 261 -11.84 -16.77 -6.55
C TYR A 261 -10.94 -15.83 -5.74
N ALA A 262 -9.99 -16.39 -4.98
CA ALA A 262 -9.05 -15.60 -4.19
C ALA A 262 -8.15 -14.72 -5.07
N ASP A 263 -7.72 -15.22 -6.23
CA ASP A 263 -6.92 -14.44 -7.16
C ASP A 263 -7.74 -13.37 -7.86
N LEU A 264 -9.02 -13.60 -8.17
CA LEU A 264 -9.93 -12.58 -8.70
C LEU A 264 -10.10 -11.41 -7.72
N VAL A 265 -10.26 -11.70 -6.42
CA VAL A 265 -10.31 -10.64 -5.39
C VAL A 265 -9.03 -9.81 -5.39
N ARG A 266 -7.87 -10.46 -5.48
CA ARG A 266 -6.55 -9.79 -5.50
C ARG A 266 -6.32 -9.00 -6.79
N VAL A 267 -6.79 -9.50 -7.94
CA VAL A 267 -6.76 -8.75 -9.21
C VAL A 267 -7.63 -7.50 -9.13
N GLY A 268 -8.74 -7.54 -8.38
CA GLY A 268 -9.56 -6.36 -8.11
C GLY A 268 -8.76 -5.21 -7.49
N ALA A 269 -7.80 -5.48 -6.60
CA ALA A 269 -6.93 -4.45 -6.03
C ALA A 269 -5.98 -3.84 -7.07
N LEU A 270 -5.48 -4.64 -8.02
CA LEU A 270 -4.70 -4.14 -9.16
C LEU A 270 -5.57 -3.25 -10.05
N VAL A 271 -6.82 -3.63 -10.33
CA VAL A 271 -7.75 -2.81 -11.12
C VAL A 271 -7.89 -1.41 -10.50
N ASP A 272 -8.10 -1.32 -9.19
CA ASP A 272 -8.21 -0.02 -8.51
C ASP A 272 -6.96 0.84 -8.71
N VAL A 273 -5.76 0.23 -8.66
CA VAL A 273 -4.50 0.93 -8.95
C VAL A 273 -4.48 1.43 -10.40
N LEU A 274 -4.83 0.57 -11.36
CA LEU A 274 -4.82 0.93 -12.78
C LEU A 274 -5.82 2.05 -13.10
N GLU A 275 -7.04 1.98 -12.56
CA GLU A 275 -8.08 3.00 -12.76
C GLU A 275 -7.66 4.34 -12.17
N ARG A 276 -7.08 4.34 -10.95
CA ARG A 276 -6.58 5.56 -10.33
C ARG A 276 -5.45 6.20 -11.13
N VAL A 277 -4.61 5.44 -11.81
CA VAL A 277 -3.57 6.02 -12.66
C VAL A 277 -4.17 6.88 -13.79
N ASP A 278 -5.38 6.58 -14.26
CA ASP A 278 -6.04 7.30 -15.36
C ASP A 278 -6.92 8.50 -14.93
N HIS A 279 -7.20 8.69 -13.63
CA HIS A 279 -8.26 9.61 -13.18
C HIS A 279 -7.79 10.98 -12.65
N ASP A 280 -6.49 11.26 -12.61
CA ASP A 280 -5.96 12.57 -12.14
C ASP A 280 -5.10 13.31 -13.19
N ASP A 281 -5.43 13.18 -14.49
CA ASP A 281 -4.90 14.06 -15.55
C ASP A 281 -5.82 15.28 -15.78
#